data_AF-A0A815WN74-F1
#
_entry.id   AF-A0A815WN74-F1
#
_cell.length_a   1.000
_cell.length_b   1.000
_cell.length_c   1.000
_cell.angle_alpha   90.00
_cell.angle_beta   90.00
_cell.angle_gamma   90.00
#
_symmetry.space_group_name_H-M   'P 1'
#
loop_
_entity.id
_entity.type
_entity.pdbx_description
1 polymer ?
#
loop_
_entity_poly.entity_id
_entity_poly.type
_entity_poly.pdbx_seq_one_letter_code
_entity_poly.pdbx_strand_id
1 'polypeptide(L)'
;MEKLASSFYNHVLTYRQQIIIMTFILFLLQKQIQIPLSCIRIMVDFLTHENNDIRKLAEQCVSALCRIQKPPRIYLEKSSHDLLYYTNKICPGDRNDNLWVTYNDYQPPKTQIEWEQTCFLDKCYYGYYEWPKIIKYPMNKRERHTKETMPEHVAILYNQFMNKNFITKLIQYMVLENEESETSFNTHRFRMFKGLFRNFGLDLIDHFMEQLNILIHEKTKEKYEGCHRVAAVIVAGMIRGSKHWTLQMLDELWQKIIPFLNEVCANLSPETLLHWGACFKFAMEDLDPRRMYRLIEFIRT
;
A
#
# COMPACT_ATOMS: atom_id res chain seq x y z
N MET A 1 -2.19 25.54 10.29
CA MET A 1 -1.55 24.29 10.74
C MET A 1 -0.52 24.53 11.84
N GLU A 2 0.46 25.43 11.67
CA GLU A 2 1.48 25.66 12.73
C GLU A 2 0.87 26.01 14.10
N LYS A 3 -0.08 26.95 14.14
CA LYS A 3 -0.79 27.31 15.39
C LYS A 3 -1.49 26.11 16.06
N LEU A 4 -1.99 25.15 15.27
CA LEU A 4 -2.62 23.94 15.79
C LEU A 4 -1.58 22.98 16.37
N ALA A 5 -0.42 22.83 15.71
CA ALA A 5 0.69 22.05 16.23
C ALA A 5 1.26 22.65 17.52
N SER A 6 1.43 23.98 17.57
CA SER A 6 1.96 24.65 18.76
C SER A 6 1.11 24.42 20.01
N SER A 7 -0.20 24.19 19.86
CA SER A 7 -1.09 23.90 20.99
C SER A 7 -0.71 22.63 21.74
N PHE A 8 -0.10 21.63 21.07
CA PHE A 8 0.36 20.40 21.72
C PHE A 8 1.58 20.59 22.61
N TYR A 9 2.36 21.66 22.38
CA TYR A 9 3.56 21.97 23.16
C TYR A 9 3.30 23.02 24.24
N ASN A 10 2.36 23.94 23.99
CA ASN A 10 2.14 25.11 24.84
C ASN A 10 1.04 24.91 25.89
N HIS A 11 0.24 23.86 25.78
CA HIS A 11 -0.92 23.64 26.64
C HIS A 11 -1.03 22.18 27.07
N VAL A 12 -1.56 21.96 28.28
CA VAL A 12 -2.00 20.63 28.73
C VAL A 12 -3.35 20.34 28.08
N LEU A 13 -3.34 19.56 27.01
CA LEU A 13 -4.55 19.23 26.24
C LEU A 13 -5.19 17.94 26.73
N THR A 14 -6.49 17.99 27.00
CA THR A 14 -7.32 16.79 27.19
C THR A 14 -7.39 15.95 25.91
N TYR A 15 -7.65 14.64 26.03
CA TYR A 15 -7.80 13.76 24.86
C TYR A 15 -8.84 14.28 23.85
N ARG A 16 -9.94 14.89 24.32
CA ARG A 16 -10.97 15.49 23.45
C ARG A 16 -10.43 16.65 22.63
N GLN A 17 -9.64 17.53 23.25
CA GLN A 17 -9.00 18.65 22.55
C GLN A 17 -7.97 18.14 21.53
N GLN A 18 -7.19 17.11 21.88
CA GLN A 18 -6.24 16.49 20.96
C GLN A 18 -6.93 15.89 19.73
N ILE A 19 -8.04 15.17 19.93
CA ILE A 19 -8.88 14.62 18.86
C ILE A 19 -9.40 15.72 17.93
N ILE A 20 -9.95 16.81 18.49
CA ILE A 20 -10.44 17.95 17.71
C ILE A 20 -9.33 18.57 16.87
N ILE A 21 -8.16 18.81 17.47
CA ILE A 21 -7.02 19.43 16.78
C ILE A 21 -6.50 18.49 15.67
N MET A 22 -6.34 17.19 15.95
CA MET A 22 -5.93 16.19 14.97
C MET A 22 -6.91 16.09 13.80
N THR A 23 -8.21 16.20 14.07
CA THR A 23 -9.26 16.22 13.05
C THR A 23 -9.13 17.46 12.15
N PHE A 24 -8.89 18.64 12.73
CA PHE A 24 -8.60 19.84 11.93
C PHE A 24 -7.32 19.70 11.11
N ILE A 25 -6.25 19.12 11.67
CA ILE A 25 -5.01 18.85 10.93
C ILE A 25 -5.32 17.95 9.72
N LEU A 26 -6.03 16.84 9.92
CA LEU A 26 -6.43 15.91 8.86
C LEU A 26 -7.17 16.61 7.71
N PHE A 27 -8.15 17.48 8.03
CA PHE A 27 -8.90 18.23 7.02
C PHE A 27 -8.05 19.25 6.25
N LEU A 28 -6.99 19.77 6.87
CA LEU A 28 -6.07 20.73 6.24
C LEU A 28 -4.97 20.06 5.40
N LEU A 29 -4.83 18.73 5.44
CA LEU A 29 -3.84 18.01 4.65
C LEU A 29 -4.18 18.04 3.15
N GLN A 30 -3.46 18.87 2.40
CA GLN A 30 -3.64 19.05 0.96
C GLN A 30 -2.29 19.12 0.24
N LYS A 31 -2.26 18.73 -1.04
CA LYS A 31 -1.01 18.64 -1.82
C LYS A 31 -0.35 20.01 -2.05
N GLN A 32 -1.15 21.08 -2.14
CA GLN A 32 -0.68 22.44 -2.43
C GLN A 32 -0.22 23.20 -1.19
N ILE A 33 -0.49 22.67 0.01
CA ILE A 33 -0.18 23.36 1.26
C ILE A 33 1.07 22.71 1.86
N GLN A 34 2.07 23.52 2.18
CA GLN A 34 3.24 23.06 2.92
C GLN A 34 2.81 22.66 4.34
N ILE A 35 2.96 21.38 4.65
CA ILE A 35 2.66 20.84 5.97
C ILE A 35 3.84 21.18 6.88
N PRO A 36 3.60 21.85 8.02
CA PRO A 36 4.70 22.14 8.92
C PRO A 36 5.30 20.89 9.57
N LEU A 37 6.60 20.94 9.86
CA LEU A 37 7.35 19.80 10.39
C LEU A 37 6.82 19.35 11.76
N SER A 38 6.39 20.30 12.59
CA SER A 38 5.77 20.05 13.90
C SER A 38 4.49 19.21 13.74
N CYS A 39 3.61 19.54 12.78
CA CYS A 39 2.45 18.73 12.46
C CYS A 39 2.84 17.31 12.03
N ILE A 40 3.87 17.17 11.19
CA ILE A 40 4.31 15.85 10.72
C ILE A 40 4.80 14.98 11.89
N ARG A 41 5.61 15.54 12.78
CA ARG A 41 6.08 14.85 13.99
C ARG A 41 4.91 14.38 14.84
N ILE A 42 3.97 15.27 15.16
CA ILE A 42 2.77 14.93 15.94
C ILE A 42 1.97 13.79 15.28
N MET A 43 1.69 13.89 13.97
CA MET A 43 0.95 12.86 13.24
C MET A 43 1.62 11.49 13.29
N VAL A 44 2.96 11.45 13.23
CA VAL A 44 3.75 10.22 13.24
C VAL A 44 3.89 9.66 14.66
N ASP A 45 4.22 10.50 15.64
CA ASP A 45 4.39 10.09 17.03
C ASP A 45 3.08 9.54 17.61
N PHE A 46 1.95 10.14 17.21
CA PHE A 46 0.63 9.77 17.71
C PHE A 46 0.12 8.41 17.19
N LEU A 47 0.83 7.77 16.25
CA LEU A 47 0.57 6.37 15.89
C LEU A 47 0.78 5.43 17.09
N THR A 48 1.58 5.83 18.08
CA THR A 48 1.81 5.06 19.32
C THR A 48 1.24 5.76 20.56
N HIS A 49 0.26 6.65 20.37
CA HIS A 49 -0.45 7.32 21.46
C HIS A 49 -1.27 6.30 22.28
N GLU A 50 -1.46 6.52 23.59
CA GLU A 50 -2.15 5.56 24.46
C GLU A 50 -3.65 5.44 24.16
N ASN A 51 -4.27 6.55 23.76
CA ASN A 51 -5.68 6.59 23.35
C ASN A 51 -5.90 6.06 21.92
N ASN A 52 -6.82 5.10 21.77
CA ASN A 52 -7.16 4.45 20.51
C ASN A 52 -7.68 5.41 19.43
N ASP A 53 -8.59 6.32 19.77
CA ASP A 53 -9.19 7.24 18.78
C ASP A 53 -8.15 8.20 18.20
N ILE A 54 -7.17 8.62 19.02
CA ILE A 54 -6.05 9.44 18.56
C ILE A 54 -5.15 8.63 17.62
N ARG A 55 -4.88 7.35 17.90
CA ARG A 55 -4.12 6.48 16.97
C ARG A 55 -4.86 6.30 15.65
N LYS A 56 -6.17 6.03 15.66
CA LYS A 56 -6.99 5.94 14.44
C LYS A 56 -6.91 7.23 13.61
N LEU A 57 -6.96 8.40 14.23
CA LEU A 57 -6.76 9.68 13.53
C LEU A 57 -5.33 9.83 12.99
N ALA A 58 -4.32 9.41 13.75
CA ALA A 58 -2.92 9.42 13.31
C ALA A 58 -2.70 8.52 12.09
N GLU A 59 -3.29 7.31 12.05
CA GLU A 59 -3.25 6.43 10.88
C GLU A 59 -3.83 7.11 9.63
N GLN A 60 -4.95 7.82 9.76
CA GLN A 60 -5.57 8.57 8.67
C GLN A 60 -4.66 9.72 8.20
N CYS A 61 -4.09 10.47 9.14
CA CYS A 61 -3.14 11.54 8.88
C CYS A 61 -1.90 11.03 8.14
N VAL A 62 -1.27 9.94 8.61
CA VAL A 62 -0.07 9.37 7.99
C VAL A 62 -0.39 8.75 6.63
N SER A 63 -1.57 8.14 6.46
CA SER A 63 -2.06 7.67 5.17
C SER A 63 -2.20 8.84 4.16
N ALA A 64 -2.78 9.96 4.59
CA ALA A 64 -2.89 11.17 3.79
C ALA A 64 -1.52 11.81 3.51
N LEU A 65 -0.63 11.85 4.50
CA LEU A 65 0.75 12.33 4.37
C LEU A 65 1.52 11.54 3.32
N CYS A 66 1.46 10.20 3.39
CA CYS A 66 2.09 9.34 2.39
C CYS A 66 1.60 9.67 0.98
N ARG A 67 0.29 9.94 0.81
CA ARG A 67 -0.32 10.32 -0.48
C ARG A 67 0.14 11.69 -0.97
N ILE A 68 0.33 12.66 -0.08
CA ILE A 68 0.85 13.99 -0.43
C ILE A 68 2.32 13.90 -0.83
N GLN A 69 3.12 13.16 -0.07
CA GLN A 69 4.55 12.90 -0.30
C GLN A 69 4.80 11.82 -1.38
N LYS A 70 3.79 11.48 -2.18
CA LYS A 70 3.88 10.42 -3.19
C LYS A 70 4.84 10.85 -4.30
N PRO A 71 5.91 10.09 -4.59
CA PRO A 71 6.82 10.45 -5.67
C PRO A 71 6.11 10.47 -7.03
N PRO A 72 6.54 11.35 -7.95
CA PRO A 72 5.95 11.51 -9.27
C PRO A 72 6.08 10.23 -10.11
N ARG A 73 5.34 10.17 -11.22
CA ARG A 73 5.39 9.05 -12.17
C ARG A 73 5.65 9.59 -13.55
N ILE A 74 6.41 8.84 -14.32
CA ILE A 74 6.56 9.02 -15.76
C ILE A 74 5.43 8.23 -16.43
N TYR A 75 4.76 8.87 -17.39
CA TYR A 75 3.73 8.23 -18.22
C TYR A 75 4.26 8.05 -19.63
N LEU A 76 3.85 6.94 -20.23
CA LEU A 76 4.07 6.60 -21.62
C LEU A 76 2.72 6.65 -22.34
N GLU A 77 2.77 6.89 -23.64
CA GLU A 77 1.59 6.93 -24.50
C GLU A 77 1.71 5.88 -25.59
N LYS A 78 0.59 5.26 -25.95
CA LYS A 78 0.48 4.33 -27.08
C LYS A 78 -0.75 4.70 -27.90
N SER A 79 -0.61 4.79 -29.22
CA SER A 79 -1.76 5.02 -30.10
C SER A 79 -2.58 3.75 -30.19
N SER A 80 -3.91 3.87 -30.20
CA SER A 80 -4.79 2.73 -30.50
C SER A 80 -4.56 2.18 -31.90
N HIS A 81 -4.03 2.99 -32.82
CA HIS A 81 -3.71 2.57 -34.19
C HIS A 81 -2.47 1.67 -34.25
N ASP A 82 -1.58 1.74 -33.25
CA ASP A 82 -0.43 0.85 -33.11
C ASP A 82 -0.85 -0.53 -32.57
N LEU A 83 -2.08 -0.66 -32.07
CA LEU A 83 -2.68 -1.94 -31.78
C LEU A 83 -3.07 -2.54 -33.12
N LEU A 84 -2.26 -3.50 -33.58
CA LEU A 84 -2.60 -4.40 -34.68
C LEU A 84 -4.10 -4.75 -34.52
N TYR A 85 -4.90 -4.55 -35.56
CA TYR A 85 -6.33 -4.92 -35.61
C TYR A 85 -7.36 -3.92 -35.05
N TYR A 86 -7.12 -2.59 -35.04
CA TYR A 86 -8.22 -1.64 -34.82
C TYR A 86 -9.33 -1.82 -35.87
N THR A 87 -10.46 -2.41 -35.48
CA THR A 87 -11.63 -2.55 -36.34
C THR A 87 -12.60 -1.39 -36.07
N ASN A 88 -13.02 -0.67 -37.11
CA ASN A 88 -14.01 0.43 -37.00
C ASN A 88 -15.41 -0.03 -36.53
N LYS A 89 -15.62 -1.35 -36.38
CA LYS A 89 -16.88 -1.92 -35.91
C LYS A 89 -16.81 -2.15 -34.40
N ILE A 90 -17.69 -1.49 -33.66
CA ILE A 90 -17.83 -1.68 -32.21
C ILE A 90 -18.31 -3.11 -31.94
N CYS A 91 -17.51 -3.87 -31.19
CA CYS A 91 -17.83 -5.25 -30.79
C CYS A 91 -17.30 -5.49 -29.36
N PRO A 92 -18.15 -5.45 -28.33
CA PRO A 92 -17.69 -5.65 -26.96
C PRO A 92 -17.23 -7.10 -26.71
N GLY A 93 -16.29 -7.28 -25.77
CA GLY A 93 -15.81 -8.60 -25.34
C GLY A 93 -14.37 -8.89 -25.76
N ASP A 94 -14.00 -10.17 -25.74
CA ASP A 94 -12.66 -10.62 -26.11
C ASP A 94 -12.48 -10.58 -27.63
N ARG A 95 -11.41 -9.93 -28.08
CA ARG A 95 -11.11 -9.66 -29.48
C ARG A 95 -9.62 -9.72 -29.75
N ASN A 96 -9.24 -10.02 -30.98
CA ASN A 96 -7.83 -10.14 -31.37
C ASN A 96 -6.98 -8.91 -31.02
N ASP A 97 -7.55 -7.70 -31.04
CA ASP A 97 -6.88 -6.44 -30.68
C ASP A 97 -6.71 -6.24 -29.17
N ASN A 98 -7.43 -6.97 -28.31
CA ASN A 98 -7.38 -6.85 -26.85
C ASN A 98 -6.88 -8.11 -26.12
N LEU A 99 -6.68 -9.24 -26.81
CA LEU A 99 -6.14 -10.46 -26.16
C LEU A 99 -4.80 -10.21 -25.44
N TRP A 100 -3.96 -9.29 -25.93
CA TRP A 100 -2.68 -8.95 -25.32
C TRP A 100 -2.78 -8.34 -23.91
N VAL A 101 -3.93 -7.81 -23.50
CA VAL A 101 -4.18 -7.33 -22.12
C VAL A 101 -4.70 -8.40 -21.18
N THR A 102 -5.11 -9.56 -21.73
CA THR A 102 -5.60 -10.68 -20.92
C THR A 102 -4.44 -11.44 -20.27
N TYR A 103 -4.76 -12.29 -19.30
CA TYR A 103 -3.76 -13.03 -18.53
C TYR A 103 -3.38 -14.39 -19.13
N ASN A 104 -4.28 -15.05 -19.87
CA ASN A 104 -4.11 -16.46 -20.24
C ASN A 104 -2.83 -16.74 -21.06
N ASP A 105 -2.51 -15.86 -22.02
CA ASP A 105 -1.32 -15.98 -22.86
C ASP A 105 -0.19 -15.03 -22.41
N TYR A 106 -0.29 -14.48 -21.20
CA TYR A 106 0.68 -13.51 -20.71
C TYR A 106 2.02 -14.17 -20.38
N GLN A 107 3.08 -13.67 -21.01
CA GLN A 107 4.46 -14.02 -20.66
C GLN A 107 5.10 -12.84 -19.91
N PRO A 108 5.54 -13.02 -18.66
CA PRO A 108 6.12 -11.94 -17.89
C PRO A 108 7.46 -11.47 -18.50
N PRO A 109 7.74 -10.16 -18.50
CA PRO A 109 9.03 -9.60 -18.89
C PRO A 109 10.19 -10.27 -18.15
N LYS A 110 11.28 -10.55 -18.87
CA LYS A 110 12.48 -11.19 -18.31
C LYS A 110 13.57 -10.19 -17.97
N THR A 111 13.54 -9.01 -18.59
CA THR A 111 14.51 -7.95 -18.34
C THR A 111 13.89 -6.73 -17.69
N GLN A 112 14.71 -5.94 -16.99
CA GLN A 112 14.28 -4.67 -16.39
C GLN A 112 13.73 -3.69 -17.44
N ILE A 113 14.33 -3.66 -18.64
CA ILE A 113 13.93 -2.77 -19.73
C ILE A 113 12.54 -3.16 -20.25
N GLU A 114 12.32 -4.45 -20.53
CA GLU A 114 11.02 -4.96 -20.93
C GLU A 114 9.96 -4.68 -19.87
N TRP A 115 10.30 -4.93 -18.58
CA TRP A 115 9.39 -4.64 -17.47
C TRP A 115 9.00 -3.17 -17.46
N GLU A 116 9.95 -2.25 -17.48
CA GLU A 116 9.70 -0.81 -17.44
C GLU A 116 8.80 -0.31 -18.56
N GLN A 117 8.95 -0.87 -19.76
CA GLN A 117 8.23 -0.49 -20.98
C GLN A 117 6.90 -1.24 -21.16
N THR A 118 6.64 -2.30 -20.39
CA THR A 118 5.41 -3.10 -20.52
C THR A 118 4.17 -2.26 -20.26
N CYS A 119 3.24 -2.25 -21.21
CA CYS A 119 1.98 -1.55 -21.08
C CYS A 119 1.00 -2.34 -20.21
N PHE A 120 0.87 -1.94 -18.95
CA PHE A 120 -0.14 -2.46 -18.03
C PHE A 120 -1.30 -1.47 -17.85
N LEU A 121 -2.52 -1.98 -18.01
CA LEU A 121 -3.77 -1.22 -17.94
C LEU A 121 -4.54 -1.61 -16.68
N ASP A 122 -4.39 -0.79 -15.65
CA ASP A 122 -4.99 -1.07 -14.33
C ASP A 122 -6.52 -1.00 -14.32
N LYS A 123 -7.10 -0.35 -15.33
CA LYS A 123 -8.55 -0.22 -15.47
C LYS A 123 -9.03 -1.26 -16.47
N CYS A 124 -9.80 -2.22 -15.98
CA CYS A 124 -10.28 -3.38 -16.74
C CYS A 124 -11.25 -3.04 -17.89
N TYR A 125 -11.74 -1.81 -17.97
CA TYR A 125 -12.63 -1.38 -19.05
C TYR A 125 -11.89 -1.01 -20.35
N TYR A 126 -10.57 -0.81 -20.32
CA TYR A 126 -9.82 -0.41 -21.52
C TYR A 126 -9.85 -1.53 -22.56
N GLY A 127 -10.33 -1.20 -23.76
CA GLY A 127 -10.41 -2.17 -24.84
C GLY A 127 -11.51 -3.20 -24.66
N TYR A 128 -12.35 -3.14 -23.63
CA TYR A 128 -13.49 -4.06 -23.54
C TYR A 128 -14.58 -3.71 -24.56
N TYR A 129 -15.00 -2.45 -24.61
CA TYR A 129 -16.00 -1.94 -25.57
C TYR A 129 -15.34 -1.33 -26.81
N GLU A 130 -14.41 -0.40 -26.59
CA GLU A 130 -13.61 0.29 -27.62
C GLU A 130 -12.30 0.78 -26.98
N TRP A 131 -11.28 1.07 -27.80
CA TRP A 131 -10.04 1.70 -27.35
C TRP A 131 -10.14 3.23 -27.38
N PRO A 132 -9.57 3.95 -26.40
CA PRO A 132 -9.35 5.37 -26.55
C PRO A 132 -8.28 5.62 -27.63
N LYS A 133 -8.35 6.75 -28.35
CA LYS A 133 -7.36 7.12 -29.38
C LYS A 133 -5.92 7.06 -28.88
N ILE A 134 -5.70 7.47 -27.64
CA ILE A 134 -4.41 7.44 -26.95
C ILE A 134 -4.60 6.73 -25.61
N ILE A 135 -3.78 5.71 -25.38
CA ILE A 135 -3.69 4.99 -24.12
C ILE A 135 -2.53 5.57 -23.32
N LYS A 136 -2.81 6.19 -22.18
CA LYS A 136 -1.78 6.66 -21.24
C LYS A 136 -1.59 5.63 -20.14
N TYR A 137 -0.37 5.17 -19.95
CA TYR A 137 -0.04 4.20 -18.91
C TYR A 137 1.26 4.59 -18.18
N PRO A 138 1.40 4.29 -16.88
CA PRO A 138 2.61 4.60 -16.14
C PRO A 138 3.74 3.64 -16.53
N MET A 139 4.96 4.17 -16.65
CA MET A 139 6.17 3.35 -16.72
C MET A 139 6.29 2.51 -15.44
N ASN A 140 6.78 1.27 -15.55
CA ASN A 140 6.87 0.34 -14.41
C ASN A 140 8.12 0.57 -13.54
N LYS A 141 8.39 1.85 -13.31
CA LYS A 141 9.40 2.35 -12.42
C LYS A 141 8.89 3.64 -11.82
N ARG A 142 9.15 3.81 -10.54
CA ARG A 142 8.94 5.06 -9.85
C ARG A 142 10.21 5.45 -9.12
N GLU A 143 10.66 6.66 -9.36
CA GLU A 143 11.73 7.28 -8.59
C GLU A 143 11.28 7.49 -7.14
N ARG A 144 12.13 7.16 -6.19
CA ARG A 144 11.88 7.34 -4.76
C ARG A 144 12.97 8.25 -4.19
N HIS A 145 12.64 8.89 -3.08
CA HIS A 145 13.66 9.57 -2.29
C HIS A 145 14.62 8.52 -1.73
N THR A 146 15.91 8.71 -1.98
CA THR A 146 16.98 7.98 -1.29
C THR A 146 17.30 8.68 0.03
N LYS A 147 18.07 8.04 0.92
CA LYS A 147 18.49 8.66 2.18
C LYS A 147 19.19 10.01 1.97
N GLU A 148 19.92 10.15 0.88
CA GLU A 148 20.72 11.34 0.54
C GLU A 148 19.86 12.47 -0.08
N THR A 149 18.76 12.11 -0.74
CA THR A 149 17.89 13.04 -1.49
C THR A 149 16.56 13.31 -0.80
N MET A 150 16.35 12.74 0.39
CA MET A 150 15.09 12.83 1.12
C MET A 150 14.93 14.21 1.76
N PRO A 151 13.86 14.95 1.44
CA PRO A 151 13.59 16.21 2.10
C PRO A 151 13.14 15.97 3.56
N GLU A 152 13.40 16.94 4.44
CA GLU A 152 13.21 16.81 5.89
C GLU A 152 11.78 16.34 6.27
N HIS A 153 10.76 16.88 5.61
CA HIS A 153 9.36 16.52 5.85
C HIS A 153 9.04 15.05 5.54
N VAL A 154 9.77 14.42 4.62
CA VAL A 154 9.67 12.97 4.31
C VAL A 154 10.55 12.17 5.28
N ALA A 155 11.72 12.71 5.63
CA ALA A 155 12.69 12.07 6.54
C ALA A 155 12.12 11.81 7.94
N ILE A 156 11.24 12.67 8.46
CA ILE A 156 10.59 12.44 9.77
C ILE A 156 9.83 11.10 9.77
N LEU A 157 9.01 10.86 8.75
CA LEU A 157 8.24 9.62 8.63
C LEU A 157 9.18 8.42 8.41
N TYR A 158 10.15 8.57 7.52
CA TYR A 158 11.14 7.53 7.24
C TYR A 158 11.90 7.09 8.49
N ASN A 159 12.51 8.05 9.20
CA ASN A 159 13.33 7.77 10.38
C ASN A 159 12.52 7.09 11.48
N GLN A 160 11.26 7.47 11.67
CA GLN A 160 10.41 6.81 12.66
C GLN A 160 10.11 5.36 12.27
N PHE A 161 9.79 5.10 11.00
CA PHE A 161 9.54 3.73 10.52
C PHE A 161 10.80 2.89 10.33
N MET A 162 11.99 3.46 10.47
CA MET A 162 13.25 2.72 10.62
C MET A 162 13.49 2.28 12.08
N ASN A 163 12.77 2.84 13.05
CA ASN A 163 12.90 2.48 14.45
C ASN A 163 12.09 1.20 14.77
N LYS A 164 12.79 0.07 14.98
CA LYS A 164 12.19 -1.23 15.32
C LYS A 164 11.26 -1.17 16.54
N ASN A 165 11.61 -0.41 17.57
CA ASN A 165 10.79 -0.30 18.79
C ASN A 165 9.48 0.42 18.51
N PHE A 166 9.51 1.45 17.66
CA PHE A 166 8.31 2.16 17.24
C PHE A 166 7.38 1.24 16.44
N ILE A 167 7.89 0.51 15.45
CA ILE A 167 7.10 -0.43 14.65
C ILE A 167 6.48 -1.51 15.55
N THR A 168 7.29 -2.09 16.45
CA THR A 168 6.82 -3.12 17.39
C THR A 168 5.67 -2.60 18.25
N LYS A 169 5.83 -1.40 18.84
CA LYS A 169 4.78 -0.77 19.67
C LYS A 169 3.52 -0.45 18.87
N LEU A 170 3.68 0.07 17.65
CA LEU A 170 2.58 0.35 16.73
C LEU A 170 1.78 -0.92 16.43
N ILE A 171 2.46 -2.00 16.03
CA ILE A 171 1.82 -3.28 15.70
C ILE A 171 1.13 -3.88 16.92
N GLN A 172 1.76 -3.84 18.10
CA GLN A 172 1.15 -4.32 19.34
C GLN A 172 -0.18 -3.61 19.64
N TYR A 173 -0.24 -2.28 19.49
CA TYR A 173 -1.51 -1.57 19.63
C TYR A 173 -2.53 -1.97 18.57
N MET A 174 -2.13 -2.12 17.31
CA MET A 174 -3.04 -2.52 16.24
C MET A 174 -3.68 -3.89 16.46
N VAL A 175 -2.93 -4.84 17.07
CA VAL A 175 -3.41 -6.19 17.41
C VAL A 175 -4.46 -6.13 18.51
N LEU A 176 -4.24 -5.31 19.53
CA LEU A 176 -5.14 -5.15 20.68
C LEU A 176 -6.42 -4.35 20.37
N GLU A 177 -6.42 -3.61 19.27
CA GLU A 177 -7.58 -2.83 18.85
C GLU A 177 -8.67 -3.71 18.24
N ASN A 178 -9.84 -3.70 18.89
CA ASN A 178 -11.05 -4.30 18.34
C ASN A 178 -11.56 -3.46 17.15
N GLU A 179 -11.95 -4.15 16.08
CA GLU A 179 -12.67 -3.51 14.99
C GLU A 179 -14.17 -3.48 15.26
N GLU A 180 -14.86 -2.51 14.66
CA GLU A 180 -16.32 -2.37 14.80
C GLU A 180 -17.08 -3.55 14.18
N SER A 181 -16.45 -4.31 13.29
CA SER A 181 -16.98 -5.57 12.76
C SER A 181 -15.85 -6.58 12.56
N GLU A 182 -16.14 -7.86 12.84
CA GLU A 182 -15.21 -8.99 12.61
C GLU A 182 -14.80 -9.12 11.13
N THR A 183 -15.63 -8.60 10.22
CA THR A 183 -15.43 -8.69 8.77
C THR A 183 -14.78 -7.45 8.13
N SER A 184 -14.55 -6.36 8.88
CA SER A 184 -13.99 -5.17 8.28
C SER A 184 -12.50 -5.35 8.02
N PHE A 185 -12.08 -4.99 6.83
CA PHE A 185 -10.67 -4.81 6.53
C PHE A 185 -10.35 -3.34 6.73
N ASN A 186 -9.49 -3.01 7.69
CA ASN A 186 -9.17 -1.62 7.99
C ASN A 186 -8.49 -0.91 6.81
N THR A 187 -9.30 -0.18 6.05
CA THR A 187 -8.85 0.48 4.82
C THR A 187 -7.88 1.63 5.08
N HIS A 188 -7.91 2.26 6.26
CA HIS A 188 -7.01 3.35 6.61
C HIS A 188 -5.60 2.83 6.87
N ARG A 189 -5.46 1.77 7.69
CA ARG A 189 -4.19 1.06 7.90
C ARG A 189 -3.62 0.51 6.60
N PHE A 190 -4.45 -0.15 5.79
CA PHE A 190 -4.05 -0.62 4.48
C PHE A 190 -3.50 0.51 3.60
N ARG A 191 -4.20 1.66 3.52
CA ARG A 191 -3.75 2.82 2.73
C ARG A 191 -2.45 3.42 3.28
N MET A 192 -2.26 3.39 4.61
CA MET A 192 -1.03 3.81 5.27
C MET A 192 0.14 2.91 4.87
N PHE A 193 0.06 1.59 5.10
CA PHE A 193 1.12 0.65 4.72
C PHE A 193 1.41 0.66 3.22
N LYS A 194 0.36 0.68 2.38
CA LYS A 194 0.50 0.90 0.93
C LYS A 194 1.29 2.17 0.61
N GLY A 195 1.04 3.25 1.36
CA GLY A 195 1.74 4.52 1.23
C GLY A 195 3.22 4.41 1.60
N LEU A 196 3.53 3.77 2.73
CA LEU A 196 4.88 3.56 3.25
C LEU A 196 5.73 2.78 2.24
N PHE A 197 5.31 1.58 1.84
CA PHE A 197 6.08 0.75 0.89
C PHE A 197 6.16 1.38 -0.50
N ARG A 198 5.12 2.12 -0.93
CA ARG A 198 5.20 2.88 -2.19
C ARG A 198 6.30 3.94 -2.15
N ASN A 199 6.41 4.67 -1.04
CA ASN A 199 7.28 5.82 -0.91
C ASN A 199 8.73 5.41 -0.59
N PHE A 200 8.91 4.43 0.30
CA PHE A 200 10.22 4.04 0.84
C PHE A 200 10.78 2.72 0.29
N GLY A 201 9.99 1.95 -0.47
CA GLY A 201 10.52 0.79 -1.17
C GLY A 201 10.95 -0.34 -0.23
N LEU A 202 12.14 -0.89 -0.51
CA LEU A 202 12.70 -2.07 0.17
C LEU A 202 13.23 -1.79 1.57
N ASP A 203 13.58 -0.54 1.89
CA ASP A 203 14.22 -0.16 3.16
C ASP A 203 13.47 -0.64 4.41
N LEU A 204 12.15 -0.71 4.32
CA LEU A 204 11.28 -1.11 5.42
C LEU A 204 10.97 -2.62 5.44
N ILE A 205 11.26 -3.36 4.37
CA ILE A 205 10.76 -4.73 4.19
C ILE A 205 11.26 -5.65 5.30
N ASP A 206 12.55 -5.63 5.62
CA ASP A 206 13.11 -6.55 6.63
C ASP A 206 12.54 -6.29 8.02
N HIS A 207 12.34 -5.02 8.37
CA HIS A 207 11.75 -4.62 9.64
C HIS A 207 10.32 -5.14 9.78
N PHE A 208 9.53 -5.09 8.71
CA PHE A 208 8.16 -5.61 8.71
C PHE A 208 8.12 -7.14 8.59
N MET A 209 9.01 -7.78 7.83
CA MET A 209 9.07 -9.24 7.73
C MET A 209 9.38 -9.89 9.09
N GLU A 210 10.29 -9.30 9.88
CA GLU A 210 10.57 -9.74 11.26
C GLU A 210 9.29 -9.74 12.11
N GLN A 211 8.52 -8.66 12.06
CA GLN A 211 7.27 -8.54 12.81
C GLN A 211 6.16 -9.45 12.27
N LEU A 212 6.05 -9.59 10.94
CA LEU A 212 5.08 -10.48 10.32
C LEU A 212 5.29 -11.93 10.75
N ASN A 213 6.53 -12.39 10.80
CA ASN A 213 6.85 -13.73 11.31
C ASN A 213 6.41 -13.91 12.76
N ILE A 214 6.65 -12.91 13.62
CA ILE A 214 6.17 -12.94 15.03
C ILE A 214 4.64 -13.04 15.08
N LEU A 215 3.93 -12.26 14.25
CA LEU A 215 2.47 -12.22 14.25
C LEU A 215 1.85 -13.57 13.85
N ILE A 216 2.31 -14.21 12.79
CA ILE A 216 1.72 -15.49 12.31
C ILE A 216 2.05 -16.68 13.22
N HIS A 217 3.04 -16.52 14.12
CA HIS A 217 3.44 -17.53 15.09
C HIS A 217 2.81 -17.32 16.49
N GLU A 218 2.06 -16.24 16.69
CA GLU A 218 1.31 -16.02 17.93
C GLU A 218 0.21 -17.08 18.06
N LYS A 219 0.11 -17.74 19.21
CA LYS A 219 -0.85 -18.85 19.45
C LYS A 219 -1.80 -18.58 20.61
N THR A 220 -1.63 -17.47 21.33
CA THR A 220 -2.55 -17.09 22.40
C THR A 220 -3.92 -16.76 21.83
N LYS A 221 -4.97 -17.36 22.39
CA LYS A 221 -6.35 -17.26 21.87
C LYS A 221 -6.81 -15.81 21.77
N GLU A 222 -6.39 -14.97 22.72
CA GLU A 222 -6.78 -13.56 22.80
C GLU A 222 -6.17 -12.70 21.69
N LYS A 223 -5.02 -13.11 21.11
CA LYS A 223 -4.29 -12.32 20.11
C LYS A 223 -4.25 -12.95 18.73
N TYR A 224 -4.46 -14.26 18.63
CA TYR A 224 -4.32 -15.04 17.40
C TYR A 224 -5.00 -14.39 16.19
N GLU A 225 -6.30 -14.12 16.30
CA GLU A 225 -7.07 -13.48 15.23
C GLU A 225 -6.55 -12.06 14.91
N GLY A 226 -6.31 -11.24 15.94
CA GLY A 226 -5.80 -9.88 15.79
C GLY A 226 -4.44 -9.81 15.11
N CYS A 227 -3.56 -10.76 15.40
CA CYS A 227 -2.25 -10.88 14.77
C CYS A 227 -2.38 -11.18 13.27
N HIS A 228 -3.20 -12.16 12.88
CA HIS A 228 -3.43 -12.46 11.46
C HIS A 228 -4.15 -11.31 10.74
N ARG A 229 -5.10 -10.64 11.38
CA ARG A 229 -5.76 -9.44 10.85
C ARG A 229 -4.76 -8.34 10.51
N VAL A 230 -3.87 -8.00 11.45
CA VAL A 230 -2.84 -6.98 11.24
C VAL A 230 -1.81 -7.42 10.19
N ALA A 231 -1.35 -8.67 10.24
CA ALA A 231 -0.42 -9.22 9.27
C ALA A 231 -0.97 -9.15 7.84
N ALA A 232 -2.23 -9.56 7.64
CA ALA A 232 -2.95 -9.49 6.38
C ALA A 232 -3.01 -8.05 5.82
N VAL A 233 -3.28 -7.06 6.67
CA VAL A 233 -3.32 -5.64 6.27
C VAL A 233 -1.93 -5.12 5.85
N ILE A 234 -0.87 -5.48 6.58
CA ILE A 234 0.51 -5.09 6.26
C ILE A 234 0.93 -5.72 4.92
N VAL A 235 0.69 -7.01 4.73
CA VAL A 235 1.04 -7.74 3.49
C VAL A 235 0.30 -7.19 2.28
N ALA A 236 -1.00 -6.92 2.41
CA ALA A 236 -1.76 -6.23 1.35
C ALA A 236 -1.16 -4.85 1.04
N GLY A 237 -0.72 -4.12 2.07
CA GLY A 237 0.01 -2.86 1.93
C GLY A 237 1.34 -3.01 1.18
N MET A 238 2.15 -4.02 1.50
CA MET A 238 3.42 -4.32 0.83
C MET A 238 3.20 -4.60 -0.66
N ILE A 239 2.28 -5.53 -0.97
CA ILE A 239 1.96 -5.94 -2.33
C ILE A 239 1.39 -4.76 -3.13
N ARG A 240 0.48 -3.96 -2.56
CA ARG A 240 -0.07 -2.79 -3.28
C ARG A 240 0.91 -1.64 -3.40
N GLY A 241 1.80 -1.48 -2.42
CA GLY A 241 2.87 -0.51 -2.44
C GLY A 241 3.88 -0.79 -3.55
N SER A 242 4.04 -2.06 -3.94
CA SER A 242 5.00 -2.50 -4.94
C SER A 242 4.58 -2.34 -6.40
N LYS A 243 3.35 -1.86 -6.66
CA LYS A 243 2.77 -1.71 -8.01
C LYS A 243 3.68 -1.07 -9.08
N HIS A 244 4.51 -0.09 -8.70
CA HIS A 244 5.42 0.64 -9.60
C HIS A 244 6.88 0.47 -9.18
N TRP A 245 7.23 -0.72 -8.68
CA TRP A 245 8.59 -1.10 -8.36
C TRP A 245 9.31 -1.63 -9.61
N THR A 246 10.64 -1.58 -9.58
CA THR A 246 11.48 -2.22 -10.60
C THR A 246 11.34 -3.74 -10.49
N LEU A 247 11.72 -4.47 -11.54
CA LEU A 247 11.66 -5.93 -11.55
C LEU A 247 12.54 -6.51 -10.43
N GLN A 248 13.76 -5.97 -10.25
CA GLN A 248 14.64 -6.37 -9.16
C GLN A 248 13.98 -6.22 -7.78
N MET A 249 13.37 -5.06 -7.49
CA MET A 249 12.69 -4.85 -6.21
C MET A 249 11.51 -5.80 -6.00
N LEU A 250 10.82 -6.15 -7.09
CA LEU A 250 9.76 -7.15 -7.05
C LEU A 250 10.33 -8.55 -6.77
N ASP A 251 11.47 -8.92 -7.37
CA ASP A 251 12.14 -10.20 -7.09
C ASP A 251 12.45 -10.34 -5.60
N GLU A 252 13.08 -9.31 -5.02
CA GLU A 252 13.42 -9.28 -3.60
C GLU A 252 12.17 -9.35 -2.70
N LEU A 253 11.09 -8.66 -3.06
CA LEU A 253 9.82 -8.74 -2.33
C LEU A 253 9.22 -10.14 -2.39
N TRP A 254 9.07 -10.70 -3.58
CA TRP A 254 8.36 -11.96 -3.79
C TRP A 254 9.15 -13.17 -3.26
N GLN A 255 10.49 -13.12 -3.26
CA GLN A 255 11.33 -14.10 -2.56
C GLN A 255 11.04 -14.20 -1.07
N LYS A 256 10.57 -13.11 -0.43
CA LYS A 256 10.19 -13.08 0.99
C LYS A 256 8.71 -13.38 1.20
N ILE A 257 7.84 -12.82 0.36
CA ILE A 257 6.39 -12.94 0.49
C ILE A 257 5.89 -14.34 0.14
N ILE A 258 6.43 -15.02 -0.87
CA ILE A 258 5.94 -16.36 -1.26
C ILE A 258 6.13 -17.38 -0.13
N PRO A 259 7.34 -17.57 0.46
CA PRO A 259 7.51 -18.50 1.58
C PRO A 259 6.62 -18.15 2.77
N PHE A 260 6.49 -16.86 3.09
CA PHE A 260 5.61 -16.39 4.16
C PHE A 260 4.14 -16.73 3.89
N LEU A 261 3.64 -16.52 2.66
CA LEU A 261 2.26 -16.87 2.32
C LEU A 261 2.03 -18.39 2.30
N ASN A 262 3.02 -19.20 1.87
CA ASN A 262 2.94 -20.66 1.99
C ASN A 262 2.73 -21.09 3.44
N GLU A 263 3.48 -20.51 4.38
CA GLU A 263 3.34 -20.80 5.80
C GLU A 263 1.98 -20.37 6.35
N VAL A 264 1.51 -19.18 5.97
CA VAL A 264 0.17 -18.70 6.31
C VAL A 264 -0.89 -19.69 5.82
N CYS A 265 -0.85 -20.07 4.55
CA CYS A 265 -1.81 -20.98 3.93
C CYS A 265 -1.81 -22.36 4.59
N ALA A 266 -0.65 -22.87 4.99
CA ALA A 266 -0.53 -24.14 5.70
C ALA A 266 -1.19 -24.13 7.10
N ASN A 267 -1.41 -22.95 7.68
CA ASN A 267 -1.92 -22.78 9.05
C ASN A 267 -3.23 -21.97 9.12
N LEU A 268 -3.97 -21.85 8.01
CA LEU A 268 -5.25 -21.13 8.01
C LEU A 268 -6.28 -21.81 8.93
N SER A 269 -7.01 -20.99 9.69
CA SER A 269 -8.19 -21.41 10.45
C SER A 269 -9.44 -20.72 9.89
N PRO A 270 -10.66 -21.18 10.22
CA PRO A 270 -11.88 -20.47 9.85
C PRO A 270 -11.90 -19.01 10.30
N GLU A 271 -11.32 -18.69 11.46
CA GLU A 271 -11.27 -17.31 11.97
C GLU A 271 -10.30 -16.43 11.15
N THR A 272 -9.19 -16.98 10.66
CA THR A 272 -8.16 -16.19 9.95
C THR A 272 -8.39 -16.12 8.44
N LEU A 273 -9.17 -17.04 7.88
CA LEU A 273 -9.44 -17.14 6.44
C LEU A 273 -10.00 -15.85 5.85
N LEU A 274 -10.95 -15.21 6.54
CA LEU A 274 -11.59 -13.98 6.06
C LEU A 274 -10.58 -12.81 5.94
N HIS A 275 -9.63 -12.70 6.86
CA HIS A 275 -8.61 -11.65 6.84
C HIS A 275 -7.65 -11.82 5.66
N TRP A 276 -7.22 -13.05 5.37
CA TRP A 276 -6.34 -13.33 4.23
C TRP A 276 -7.08 -13.24 2.89
N GLY A 277 -8.35 -13.65 2.83
CA GLY A 277 -9.21 -13.41 1.68
C GLY A 277 -9.36 -11.91 1.37
N ALA A 278 -9.55 -11.09 2.42
CA ALA A 278 -9.54 -9.64 2.29
C ALA A 278 -8.17 -9.11 1.84
N CYS A 279 -7.07 -9.62 2.40
CA CYS A 279 -5.71 -9.26 1.96
C CYS A 279 -5.55 -9.44 0.45
N PHE A 280 -5.89 -10.60 -0.12
CA PHE A 280 -5.77 -10.83 -1.56
C PHE A 280 -6.71 -9.94 -2.39
N LYS A 281 -7.97 -9.75 -1.95
CA LYS A 281 -8.91 -8.82 -2.59
C LYS A 281 -8.32 -7.41 -2.67
N PHE A 282 -7.87 -6.86 -1.55
CA PHE A 282 -7.29 -5.52 -1.50
C PHE A 282 -5.90 -5.46 -2.17
N ALA A 283 -5.17 -6.57 -2.26
CA ALA A 283 -3.92 -6.70 -2.98
C ALA A 283 -4.08 -6.70 -4.52
N MET A 284 -5.26 -7.03 -5.04
CA MET A 284 -5.51 -7.15 -6.48
C MET A 284 -6.55 -6.15 -7.04
N GLU A 285 -7.29 -5.44 -6.20
CA GLU A 285 -8.30 -4.47 -6.63
C GLU A 285 -7.73 -3.35 -7.52
N ASP A 286 -8.40 -2.97 -8.62
CA ASP A 286 -7.99 -1.83 -9.48
C ASP A 286 -6.53 -1.94 -9.99
N LEU A 287 -6.17 -3.13 -10.49
CA LEU A 287 -4.84 -3.49 -10.91
C LEU A 287 -4.88 -4.41 -12.13
N ASP A 288 -3.91 -4.23 -13.02
CA ASP A 288 -3.70 -5.16 -14.14
C ASP A 288 -3.24 -6.52 -13.59
N PRO A 289 -3.95 -7.64 -13.87
CA PRO A 289 -3.61 -8.95 -13.32
C PRO A 289 -2.21 -9.41 -13.73
N ARG A 290 -1.72 -8.97 -14.90
CA ARG A 290 -0.39 -9.33 -15.41
C ARG A 290 0.74 -8.80 -14.52
N ARG A 291 0.53 -7.67 -13.82
CA ARG A 291 1.48 -7.17 -12.80
C ARG A 291 1.60 -8.10 -11.60
N MET A 292 0.53 -8.84 -11.32
CA MET A 292 0.36 -9.68 -10.14
C MET A 292 0.55 -11.15 -10.46
N TYR A 293 1.18 -11.49 -11.58
CA TYR A 293 1.33 -12.88 -12.03
C TYR A 293 1.88 -13.79 -10.93
N ARG A 294 2.86 -13.32 -10.14
CA ARG A 294 3.44 -14.10 -9.02
C ARG A 294 2.41 -14.47 -7.95
N LEU A 295 1.49 -13.57 -7.64
CA LEU A 295 0.41 -13.86 -6.70
C LEU A 295 -0.65 -14.77 -7.33
N ILE A 296 -0.98 -14.55 -8.60
CA ILE A 296 -1.96 -15.38 -9.31
C ILE A 296 -1.45 -16.82 -9.43
N GLU A 297 -0.19 -17.02 -9.81
CA GLU A 297 0.43 -18.34 -9.87
C GLU A 297 0.52 -18.97 -8.48
N PHE A 298 0.85 -18.22 -7.43
CA PHE A 298 0.80 -18.71 -6.04
C PHE A 298 -0.61 -19.16 -5.61
N ILE A 299 -1.67 -18.45 -6.01
CA ILE A 299 -3.05 -18.84 -5.66
C ILE A 299 -3.52 -20.06 -6.45
N ARG A 300 -2.91 -20.33 -7.62
CA ARG A 300 -3.26 -21.46 -8.48
C ARG A 300 -2.60 -22.78 -8.08
N THR A 301 -1.51 -22.73 -7.31
CA THR A 301 -0.82 -23.91 -6.77
C THR A 301 -1.55 -24.48 -5.57
#